data_AF-G4ZPE7-F1
#
_entry.id   AF-G4ZPE7-F1
#
_cell.length_a   1.000
_cell.length_b   1.000
_cell.length_c   1.000
_cell.angle_alpha   90.00
_cell.angle_beta   90.00
_cell.angle_gamma   90.00
#
_symmetry.space_group_name_H-M   'P 1'
#
loop_
_entity.id
_entity.type
_entity.pdbx_description
1 polymer ?
#
loop_
_entity_poly.entity_id
_entity_poly.type
_entity_poly.pdbx_seq_one_letter_code
_entity_poly.pdbx_strand_id
1 'polypeptide(L)'
;VTCTRPDLANAVRSLSIRYSSSYSKENYAAAKRVLQYLKATRTFGLVYRLRDAAPRRELQLQAFSDADHANSPETSRSVTRY
;
A
#
# COMPACT_ATOMS: atom_id res chain seq x y z
N VAL A 1 -6.47 -0.21 -6.63
CA VAL A 1 -5.56 0.03 -5.49
C VAL A 1 -4.28 -0.70 -5.77
N THR A 2 -3.31 0.00 -6.34
CA THR A 2 -1.92 -0.44 -6.43
C THR A 2 -1.32 -0.26 -5.03
N CYS A 3 -0.80 -1.33 -4.42
CA CYS A 3 -0.29 -1.28 -3.05
C CYS A 3 0.94 -2.19 -2.93
N THR A 4 2.03 -1.65 -2.42
CA THR A 4 3.29 -2.36 -2.15
C THR A 4 3.17 -3.40 -1.03
N ARG A 5 2.10 -3.31 -0.21
CA ARG A 5 1.77 -4.24 0.89
C ARG A 5 0.34 -4.76 0.74
N PRO A 6 0.08 -5.73 -0.16
CA PRO A 6 -1.27 -6.26 -0.40
C PRO A 6 -1.89 -6.89 0.85
N ASP A 7 -1.06 -7.38 1.78
CA ASP A 7 -1.45 -7.87 3.11
C ASP A 7 -2.15 -6.80 3.97
N LEU A 8 -1.83 -5.52 3.75
CA LEU A 8 -2.41 -4.39 4.47
C LEU A 8 -3.47 -3.63 3.68
N ALA A 9 -3.58 -3.86 2.37
CA ALA A 9 -4.47 -3.12 1.49
C ALA A 9 -5.94 -3.13 1.96
N ASN A 10 -6.43 -4.27 2.45
CA ASN A 10 -7.81 -4.37 2.95
C ASN A 10 -8.01 -3.66 4.30
N ALA A 11 -7.05 -3.80 5.21
CA ALA A 11 -7.10 -3.16 6.53
C ALA A 11 -7.06 -1.62 6.38
N VAL A 12 -6.16 -1.12 5.55
CA VAL A 12 -6.05 0.31 5.23
C VAL A 12 -7.33 0.81 4.55
N ARG A 13 -7.79 0.14 3.48
CA ARG A 13 -9.05 0.52 2.80
C ARG A 13 -10.22 0.62 3.77
N SER A 14 -10.36 -0.38 4.63
CA SER A 14 -11.43 -0.48 5.62
C SER A 14 -11.38 0.64 6.66
N LEU A 15 -10.18 1.04 7.10
CA LEU A 15 -10.00 2.11 8.07
C LEU A 15 -10.15 3.49 7.43
N SER A 16 -9.60 3.69 6.22
CA SER A 16 -9.58 5.00 5.55
C SER A 16 -10.96 5.43 5.04
N ILE A 17 -11.73 4.54 4.43
CA ILE A 17 -13.04 4.89 3.85
C ILE A 17 -14.11 5.02 4.92
N ARG A 18 -14.13 4.12 5.92
CA ARG A 18 -15.21 4.08 6.91
C ARG A 18 -15.09 5.14 8.01
N TYR A 19 -13.88 5.64 8.28
CA TYR A 19 -13.64 6.52 9.43
C TYR A 19 -13.03 7.87 9.07
N SER A 20 -13.10 8.26 7.79
CA SER A 20 -12.72 9.62 7.34
C SER A 20 -13.58 10.72 8.01
N SER A 21 -14.82 10.39 8.39
CA SER A 21 -15.80 11.35 8.93
C SER A 21 -16.20 11.14 10.40
N SER A 22 -15.85 10.00 11.02
CA SER A 22 -16.19 9.74 12.43
C SER A 22 -15.20 8.77 13.09
N TYR A 23 -14.60 9.25 14.18
CA TYR A 23 -13.55 8.55 14.92
C TYR A 23 -14.15 7.78 16.11
N SER A 24 -13.95 6.47 16.16
CA SER A 24 -14.29 5.62 17.32
C SER A 24 -13.04 5.02 17.96
N LYS A 25 -13.08 4.79 19.27
CA LYS A 25 -11.97 4.21 20.06
C LYS A 25 -11.49 2.86 19.52
N GLU A 26 -12.42 2.04 19.02
CA GLU A 26 -12.12 0.72 18.46
C GLU A 26 -11.28 0.84 17.17
N ASN A 27 -11.61 1.82 16.33
CA ASN A 27 -10.90 2.05 15.07
C ASN A 27 -9.51 2.64 15.30
N TYR A 28 -9.37 3.48 16.32
CA TYR A 28 -8.06 3.96 16.73
C TYR A 28 -7.16 2.83 17.21
N ALA A 29 -7.71 1.90 17.99
CA ALA A 29 -6.96 0.70 18.39
C ALA A 29 -6.58 -0.17 17.17
N ALA A 30 -7.47 -0.33 16.19
CA ALA A 30 -7.18 -1.04 14.95
C ALA A 30 -6.10 -0.32 14.11
N ALA A 31 -6.16 1.00 13.98
CA ALA A 31 -5.14 1.80 13.29
C ALA A 31 -3.78 1.69 13.98
N LYS A 32 -3.74 1.75 15.33
CA LYS A 32 -2.52 1.49 16.11
C LYS A 32 -1.95 0.11 15.84
N ARG A 33 -2.78 -0.92 15.76
CA ARG A 33 -2.34 -2.28 15.43
C ARG A 33 -1.72 -2.35 14.03
N VAL A 34 -2.31 -1.69 13.04
CA VAL A 34 -1.73 -1.59 11.69
C VAL A 34 -0.35 -0.93 11.71
N LEU A 35 -0.18 0.16 12.46
CA LEU A 35 1.12 0.82 12.62
C LEU A 35 2.16 -0.06 13.35
N GLN A 36 1.75 -0.77 14.39
CA GLN A 36 2.62 -1.72 15.10
C GLN A 36 3.04 -2.88 14.20
N TYR A 37 2.11 -3.38 13.39
CA TYR A 37 2.38 -4.43 12.41
C TYR A 37 3.38 -3.95 11.35
N LEU A 38 3.24 -2.72 10.84
CA LEU A 38 4.22 -2.11 9.94
C LEU A 38 5.62 -2.03 10.58
N LYS A 39 5.69 -1.60 11.84
CA LYS A 39 6.96 -1.54 12.58
C LYS A 39 7.60 -2.92 12.75
N ALA A 40 6.80 -3.93 13.10
CA ALA A 40 7.27 -5.29 13.36
C ALA A 40 7.66 -6.04 12.07
N THR A 41 6.99 -5.76 10.96
CA THR A 41 7.18 -6.45 9.67
C THR A 41 7.97 -5.63 8.65
N ARG A 42 8.79 -4.68 9.12
CA ARG A 42 9.62 -3.83 8.26
C ARG A 42 10.61 -4.63 7.41
N THR A 43 11.09 -5.76 7.92
CA THR A 43 12.04 -6.64 7.23
C THR A 43 11.36 -7.72 6.39
N PHE A 44 10.03 -7.79 6.41
CA PHE A 44 9.27 -8.82 5.71
C PHE A 44 9.06 -8.35 4.27
N GLY A 45 9.38 -9.23 3.32
CA GLY A 45 9.23 -8.97 1.89
C GLY A 45 8.46 -10.09 1.20
N LEU A 46 7.86 -9.78 0.04
CA LEU A 46 7.24 -10.78 -0.82
C LEU A 46 8.33 -11.51 -1.62
N VAL A 47 8.39 -12.84 -1.48
CA VAL A 47 9.35 -13.68 -2.21
C VAL A 47 8.62 -14.40 -3.34
N TYR A 48 8.89 -13.98 -4.57
CA TYR A 48 8.40 -14.65 -5.77
C TYR A 48 9.39 -15.76 -6.14
N ARG A 49 8.96 -17.03 -6.04
CA ARG A 49 9.74 -18.19 -6.50
C ARG A 49 9.05 -18.80 -7.70
N LEU A 50 9.73 -18.84 -8.85
CA LEU A 50 9.28 -19.66 -9.97
C LEU A 50 9.73 -21.10 -9.70
N ARG A 51 8.76 -22.00 -9.49
CA ARG A 51 9.04 -23.40 -9.20
C ARG A 51 9.38 -24.20 -10.47
N ASP A 52 8.90 -23.73 -11.62
CA ASP A 52 8.94 -24.45 -12.90
C ASP A 52 9.55 -23.63 -14.06
N ALA A 53 10.34 -22.57 -13.78
CA ALA A 53 11.13 -21.96 -14.84
C ALA A 53 12.18 -22.94 -15.30
N ALA A 54 12.03 -23.46 -16.51
CA ALA A 54 13.12 -24.02 -17.29
C ALA A 54 14.39 -23.15 -17.11
N PRO A 55 15.58 -23.77 -17.00
CA PRO A 55 16.80 -23.03 -16.74
C PRO A 55 16.93 -21.98 -17.85
N ARG A 56 17.09 -20.70 -17.48
CA ARG A 56 17.40 -19.54 -18.36
C ARG A 56 16.28 -18.56 -18.73
N ARG A 57 15.18 -18.42 -17.98
CA ARG A 57 14.44 -17.14 -18.02
C ARG A 57 14.85 -16.29 -16.83
N GLU A 58 15.75 -15.33 -17.08
CA GLU A 58 16.04 -14.25 -16.15
C GLU A 58 14.74 -13.65 -15.63
N LEU A 59 14.60 -13.59 -14.31
CA LEU A 59 13.46 -12.96 -13.67
C LEU A 59 13.60 -11.45 -13.86
N GLN A 60 13.07 -10.92 -14.96
CA GLN A 60 13.05 -9.49 -15.26
C GLN A 60 12.07 -8.79 -14.31
N LEU A 61 12.58 -8.33 -13.16
CA LEU A 61 11.81 -7.59 -12.17
C LEU A 61 11.76 -6.11 -12.56
N GLN A 62 10.70 -5.69 -13.25
CA GLN A 62 10.46 -4.29 -13.54
C GLN A 62 9.75 -3.62 -12.36
N ALA A 63 10.46 -2.79 -11.60
CA ALA A 63 9.91 -2.04 -10.48
C ALA A 63 9.57 -0.60 -10.90
N PHE A 64 8.37 -0.14 -10.54
CA PHE A 64 7.93 1.24 -10.73
C PHE A 64 7.92 1.94 -9.37
N SER A 65 8.53 3.12 -9.30
CA SER A 65 8.54 4.00 -8.13
C SER A 65 7.64 5.19 -8.43
N ASP A 66 6.60 5.42 -7.64
CA ASP A 66 5.82 6.66 -7.72
C ASP A 66 6.61 7.77 -7.03
N ALA A 67 7.00 8.79 -7.79
CA ALA A 67 7.67 9.97 -7.28
C ALA A 67 6.67 11.10 -7.27
N ASP A 68 6.06 11.36 -6.12
CA ASP A 68 5.10 12.44 -5.95
C ASP A 68 5.83 13.81 -5.96
N HIS A 69 6.10 14.34 -7.14
CA HIS A 69 6.37 15.78 -7.28
C HIS A 69 5.77 16.33 -8.58
N ALA A 70 4.79 17.23 -8.44
CA ALA A 70 4.24 18.09 -9.49
C ALA A 70 3.48 17.43 -10.66
N ASN A 71 2.51 16.53 -10.39
CA ASN A 71 1.68 15.90 -11.43
C ASN A 71 0.55 16.79 -12.01
N SER A 72 0.79 18.09 -12.25
CA SER A 72 -0.16 18.95 -12.98
C SER A 72 0.49 20.26 -13.45
N PRO A 73 0.83 20.42 -14.74
CA PRO A 73 1.23 21.72 -15.27
C PRO A 73 0.08 22.72 -15.41
N GLU A 74 -1.18 22.31 -15.25
CA GLU A 74 -2.32 23.17 -15.60
C GLU A 74 -3.36 23.42 -14.50
N THR A 75 -3.47 22.63 -13.43
CA THR A 75 -4.62 22.78 -12.51
C THR A 75 -4.40 22.60 -11.02
N SER A 76 -3.21 22.21 -10.52
CA SER A 76 -2.84 22.23 -9.08
C SER A 76 -3.98 21.89 -8.10
N ARG A 77 -4.78 20.86 -8.38
CA ARG A 77 -5.88 20.44 -7.50
C ARG A 77 -5.91 18.93 -7.33
N SER A 78 -6.00 18.51 -6.08
CA SER A 78 -6.11 17.13 -5.65
C SER A 78 -7.44 16.50 -6.11
N VAL A 79 -7.39 15.24 -6.51
CA VAL A 79 -8.58 14.44 -6.84
C VAL A 79 -9.30 14.05 -5.54
N THR A 80 -10.07 14.97 -4.99
CA THR A 80 -11.09 14.67 -3.98
C THR A 80 -12.33 15.43 -4.39
N ARG A 81 -13.20 14.76 -5.17
CA ARG A 81 -14.59 15.18 -5.34
C ARG A 81 -15.39 14.50 -4.24
N TYR A 82 -16.12 15.31 -3.47
CA TYR A 82 -17.23 14.90 -2.62
C TYR A 82 -18.31 14.23 -3.48
#